data_AF-A0A2W5MQE4-F1
#
_entry.id   AF-A0A2W5MQE4-F1
#
_cell.length_a   1.000
_cell.length_b   1.000
_cell.length_c   1.000
_cell.angle_alpha   90.00
_cell.angle_beta   90.00
_cell.angle_gamma   90.00
#
_symmetry.space_group_name_H-M   'P 1'
#
loop_
_entity.id
_entity.type
_entity.pdbx_description
1 polymer ?
#
loop_
_entity_poly.entity_id
_entity_poly.type
_entity_poly.pdbx_seq_one_letter_code
_entity_poly.pdbx_strand_id
1 'polypeptide(L)'
;MSACAAAGQQTPLRDASDVALGQRAYADGPIIQPVKLLEDSRCPMNARCVWAGRVRVAMIWHRGNGEKQAFEVTLGEPAPIADGTIMLESVRPEKMTNQVLKASDYHFSFRFMGGL
;
A
#
# COMPACT_ATOMS: atom_id res chain seq x y z
N MET A 1 40.24 25.88 0.50
CA MET A 1 39.24 25.91 1.58
C MET A 1 38.01 25.20 1.07
N SER A 2 37.84 23.94 1.48
CA SER A 2 36.75 23.03 1.11
C SER A 2 35.41 23.42 1.76
N ALA A 3 34.30 23.15 1.06
CA ALA A 3 33.10 22.50 1.60
C ALA A 3 32.00 22.45 0.50
N CYS A 4 31.78 21.28 -0.11
CA CYS A 4 30.51 21.01 -0.80
C CYS A 4 29.57 20.37 0.23
N ALA A 5 28.49 21.07 0.56
CA ALA A 5 27.43 20.55 1.39
C ALA A 5 26.71 19.41 0.65
N ALA A 6 26.73 18.20 1.22
CA ALA A 6 25.85 17.12 0.78
C ALA A 6 24.43 17.46 1.21
N ALA A 7 23.67 18.12 0.32
CA ALA A 7 22.23 18.23 0.47
C ALA A 7 21.67 16.79 0.48
N GLY A 8 21.03 16.42 1.59
CA GLY A 8 20.42 15.11 1.76
C GLY A 8 19.49 14.83 0.58
N GLN A 9 19.86 13.85 -0.25
CA GLN A 9 19.03 13.37 -1.33
C GLN A 9 17.81 12.72 -0.70
N GLN A 10 16.71 13.46 -0.61
CA GLN A 10 15.40 12.86 -0.37
C GLN A 10 15.13 11.97 -1.58
N THR A 11 15.32 10.66 -1.42
CA THR A 11 14.93 9.69 -2.46
C THR A 11 13.48 9.99 -2.83
N PRO A 12 13.18 10.27 -4.11
CA PRO A 12 11.80 10.47 -4.54
C PRO A 12 10.94 9.32 -4.02
N LEU A 13 9.81 9.65 -3.40
CA LEU A 13 8.85 8.63 -2.99
C LEU A 13 8.47 7.83 -4.24
N ARG A 14 8.41 6.50 -4.09
CA ARG A 14 7.94 5.66 -5.19
C ARG A 14 6.50 5.96 -5.49
N ASP A 15 6.10 5.74 -6.74
CA ASP A 15 4.71 5.68 -7.12
C ASP A 15 4.00 4.55 -6.34
N ALA A 16 2.69 4.69 -6.19
CA ALA A 16 1.90 3.73 -5.44
C ALA A 16 1.61 2.43 -6.22
N SER A 17 2.29 2.16 -7.33
CA SER A 17 2.05 1.00 -8.19
C SER A 17 2.71 -0.29 -7.70
N ASP A 18 3.80 -0.20 -6.93
CA ASP A 18 4.55 -1.34 -6.40
C ASP A 18 5.18 -1.03 -5.03
N VAL A 19 4.38 -1.13 -3.98
CA VAL A 19 4.77 -0.71 -2.62
C VAL A 19 4.96 -1.92 -1.72
N ALA A 20 6.16 -2.11 -1.19
CA ALA A 20 6.42 -3.15 -0.20
C ALA A 20 5.82 -2.79 1.18
N LEU A 21 5.59 -3.79 2.02
CA LEU A 21 5.16 -3.55 3.40
C LEU A 21 6.22 -2.71 4.16
N GLY A 22 5.76 -1.66 4.84
CA GLY A 22 6.58 -0.69 5.55
C GLY A 22 7.15 0.42 4.68
N GLN A 23 6.98 0.37 3.36
CA GLN A 23 7.50 1.38 2.44
C GLN A 23 6.53 2.55 2.27
N ARG A 24 7.05 3.78 2.17
CA ARG A 24 6.24 4.96 1.83
C ARG A 24 6.13 5.11 0.32
N ALA A 25 4.94 5.49 -0.15
CA ALA A 25 4.67 5.76 -1.54
C ALA A 25 3.80 7.02 -1.70
N TYR A 26 3.97 7.68 -2.84
CA TYR A 26 3.15 8.81 -3.27
C TYR A 26 2.06 8.28 -4.20
N ALA A 27 0.79 8.45 -3.82
CA ALA A 27 -0.37 7.98 -4.56
C ALA A 27 -1.07 9.17 -5.23
N ASP A 28 -0.39 9.87 -6.14
CA ASP A 28 -0.94 11.02 -6.90
C ASP A 28 -1.62 12.09 -6.03
N GLY A 29 -1.14 12.27 -4.80
CA GLY A 29 -1.68 13.22 -3.83
C GLY A 29 -1.26 12.86 -2.40
N PRO A 30 -1.95 11.93 -1.73
CA PRO A 30 -1.56 11.49 -0.39
C PRO A 30 -0.27 10.65 -0.38
N ILE A 31 0.54 10.85 0.67
CA ILE A 31 1.66 9.96 0.99
C ILE A 31 1.14 8.84 1.89
N ILE A 32 1.22 7.60 1.41
CA ILE A 32 0.69 6.42 2.11
C ILE A 32 1.80 5.44 2.46
N GLN A 33 1.52 4.59 3.45
CA GLN A 33 2.43 3.54 3.89
C GLN A 33 1.62 2.31 4.35
N PRO A 34 1.65 1.18 3.64
CA PRO A 34 1.15 -0.08 4.17
C PRO A 34 2.04 -0.52 5.33
N VAL A 35 1.48 -0.70 6.53
CA VAL A 35 2.27 -1.06 7.72
C VAL A 35 2.04 -2.48 8.18
N LYS A 36 0.86 -3.05 7.91
CA LYS A 36 0.54 -4.43 8.30
C LYS A 36 -0.50 -5.05 7.40
N LEU A 37 -0.28 -6.30 7.00
CA LEU A 37 -1.31 -7.16 6.42
C LEU A 37 -2.21 -7.68 7.56
N LEU A 38 -3.49 -7.30 7.54
CA LEU A 38 -4.46 -7.71 8.55
C LEU A 38 -5.13 -9.04 8.20
N GLU A 39 -5.43 -9.23 6.92
CA GLU A 39 -6.07 -10.43 6.41
C GLU A 39 -5.62 -10.69 4.98
N ASP A 40 -5.32 -11.95 4.65
CA ASP A 40 -5.23 -12.43 3.27
C ASP A 40 -5.97 -13.77 3.15
N SER A 41 -7.26 -13.67 2.87
CA SER A 41 -8.15 -14.80 2.62
C SER A 41 -8.39 -15.02 1.11
N ARG A 42 -7.56 -14.44 0.23
CA ARG A 42 -7.66 -14.63 -1.23
C ARG A 42 -7.81 -16.10 -1.59
N CYS A 43 -8.62 -16.38 -2.60
CA CYS A 43 -8.70 -17.73 -3.12
C CYS A 43 -7.38 -18.08 -3.80
N PRO A 44 -6.68 -19.15 -3.38
CA PRO A 44 -5.46 -19.56 -4.07
C PRO A 44 -5.76 -19.89 -5.54
N MET A 45 -4.86 -19.50 -6.45
CA MET A 45 -5.03 -19.71 -7.89
C MET A 45 -5.22 -21.18 -8.27
N ASN A 46 -4.70 -22.09 -7.44
CA ASN A 46 -4.76 -23.53 -7.64
C ASN A 46 -5.84 -24.22 -6.77
N ALA A 47 -6.82 -23.47 -6.26
CA ALA A 47 -7.91 -23.98 -5.43
C ALA A 47 -9.29 -23.56 -5.96
N ARG A 48 -10.34 -24.23 -5.49
CA ARG A 48 -11.74 -23.84 -5.71
C ARG A 48 -12.33 -23.35 -4.40
N CYS A 49 -12.63 -22.06 -4.31
CA CYS A 49 -13.20 -21.46 -3.10
C CYS A 49 -14.72 -21.26 -3.24
N VAL A 50 -15.44 -21.50 -2.14
CA VAL A 50 -16.89 -21.30 -2.07
C VAL A 50 -17.24 -19.86 -1.68
N TRP A 51 -16.31 -19.15 -1.03
CA TRP A 51 -16.48 -17.79 -0.53
C TRP A 51 -15.53 -16.83 -1.25
N ALA A 52 -15.99 -15.59 -1.46
CA ALA A 52 -15.13 -14.52 -1.94
C ALA A 52 -14.12 -14.15 -0.84
N GLY A 53 -12.87 -14.55 -1.03
CA GLY A 53 -11.76 -14.12 -0.19
C GLY A 53 -11.54 -12.61 -0.27
N ARG A 54 -10.82 -12.05 0.69
CA ARG A 54 -10.48 -10.62 0.72
C ARG A 54 -9.06 -10.40 1.22
N VAL A 55 -8.54 -9.21 0.95
CA VAL A 55 -7.30 -8.72 1.56
C VAL A 55 -7.58 -7.45 2.30
N ARG A 56 -7.12 -7.34 3.55
CA ARG A 56 -7.18 -6.12 4.35
C ARG A 56 -5.80 -5.70 4.78
N VAL A 57 -5.49 -4.42 4.61
CA VAL A 57 -4.18 -3.84 4.93
C VAL A 57 -4.38 -2.64 5.83
N ALA A 58 -3.62 -2.59 6.92
CA ALA A 58 -3.49 -1.40 7.75
C ALA A 58 -2.50 -0.44 7.10
N MET A 59 -2.93 0.80 6.98
CA MET A 59 -2.23 1.87 6.28
C MET A 59 -1.98 3.04 7.23
N ILE A 60 -0.93 3.81 6.96
CA ILE A 60 -0.69 5.13 7.54
C ILE A 60 -0.69 6.15 6.42
N TRP A 61 -1.55 7.16 6.56
CA TRP A 61 -1.52 8.38 5.77
C TRP A 61 -0.62 9.41 6.46
N HIS A 62 0.42 9.86 5.77
CA HIS A 62 1.30 10.94 6.21
C HIS A 62 0.76 12.25 5.65
N ARG A 63 0.19 13.09 6.53
CA ARG A 63 -0.36 14.39 6.18
C ARG A 63 0.77 15.42 6.01
N GLY A 64 0.55 16.45 5.19
CA GLY A 64 1.54 17.50 4.93
C GLY A 64 1.92 18.32 6.17
N ASN A 65 1.08 18.32 7.21
CA ASN A 65 1.35 18.97 8.50
C ASN A 65 2.22 18.10 9.45
N GLY A 66 2.67 16.91 9.02
CA GLY A 66 3.46 15.99 9.84
C GLY A 66 2.63 15.01 10.67
N GLU A 67 1.31 15.13 10.70
CA GLU A 67 0.44 14.17 11.37
C GLU A 67 0.37 12.84 10.62
N LYS A 68 0.11 11.77 11.37
CA LYS A 68 -0.08 10.42 10.84
C LYS A 68 -1.48 9.95 11.19
N GLN A 69 -2.24 9.56 10.18
CA GLN A 69 -3.56 8.98 10.36
C GLN A 69 -3.54 7.51 9.97
N ALA A 70 -3.93 6.64 10.89
CA ALA A 70 -4.13 5.22 10.60
C ALA A 70 -5.50 5.03 9.90
N PHE A 71 -5.53 4.14 8.92
CA PHE A 71 -6.76 3.71 8.25
C PHE A 71 -6.59 2.30 7.70
N GLU A 72 -7.67 1.68 7.26
CA GLU A 72 -7.65 0.36 6.65
C GLU A 72 -8.16 0.43 5.21
N VAL A 73 -7.65 -0.47 4.38
CA VAL A 73 -8.12 -0.65 3.00
C VAL A 73 -8.39 -2.12 2.74
N THR A 74 -9.41 -2.38 1.93
CA THR A 74 -9.73 -3.71 1.42
C THR A 74 -9.43 -3.75 -0.08
N LEU A 75 -8.89 -4.87 -0.57
CA LEU A 75 -8.65 -5.08 -2.00
C LEU A 75 -9.95 -4.89 -2.81
N GLY A 76 -9.91 -3.98 -3.79
CA GLY A 76 -11.03 -3.66 -4.67
C GLY A 76 -12.10 -2.74 -4.07
N GLU A 77 -11.96 -2.31 -2.80
CA GLU A 77 -12.92 -1.41 -2.17
C GLU A 77 -12.32 0.00 -2.05
N PRO A 78 -13.07 1.06 -2.39
CA PRO A 78 -12.62 2.43 -2.20
C PRO A 78 -12.68 2.81 -0.71
N ALA A 79 -11.59 3.37 -0.19
CA ALA A 79 -11.50 3.93 1.16
C ALA A 79 -11.33 5.46 1.09
N PRO A 80 -12.07 6.25 1.89
CA PRO A 80 -11.91 7.70 1.90
C PRO A 80 -10.55 8.11 2.45
N ILE A 81 -9.86 9.03 1.77
CA ILE A 81 -8.60 9.63 2.22
C ILE A 81 -8.46 11.04 1.68
N ALA A 82 -7.94 11.97 2.49
CA ALA A 82 -7.83 13.37 2.11
C ALA A 82 -9.16 13.92 1.57
N ASP A 83 -9.17 14.39 0.33
CA ASP A 83 -10.28 14.93 -0.45
C ASP A 83 -10.82 13.94 -1.52
N GLY A 84 -10.39 12.68 -1.45
CA GLY A 84 -10.70 11.66 -2.44
C GLY A 84 -10.89 10.26 -1.85
N THR A 85 -10.66 9.27 -2.70
CA THR A 85 -10.67 7.86 -2.33
C THR A 85 -9.40 7.18 -2.79
N ILE A 86 -8.94 6.22 -2.00
CA ILE A 86 -7.86 5.33 -2.37
C ILE A 86 -8.35 3.90 -2.39
N MET A 87 -7.99 3.18 -3.44
CA MET A 87 -8.34 1.79 -3.61
C MET A 87 -7.06 0.95 -3.64
N LEU A 88 -7.05 -0.14 -2.88
CA LEU A 88 -6.06 -1.19 -3.06
C LEU A 88 -6.44 -1.94 -4.35
N GLU A 89 -5.69 -1.72 -5.43
CA GLU A 89 -5.99 -2.22 -6.77
C GLU A 89 -5.48 -3.65 -6.96
N SER A 90 -4.28 -3.95 -6.45
CA SER A 90 -3.70 -5.29 -6.56
C SER A 90 -2.81 -5.64 -5.37
N VAL A 91 -2.70 -6.95 -5.09
CA VAL A 91 -1.78 -7.51 -4.11
C VAL A 91 -0.98 -8.62 -4.77
N ARG A 92 0.34 -8.49 -4.76
CA ARG A 92 1.27 -9.51 -5.26
C ARG A 92 2.12 -10.07 -4.11
N PRO A 93 2.59 -11.32 -4.21
CA PRO A 93 2.23 -12.30 -5.22
C PRO A 93 0.79 -12.79 -5.06
N GLU A 94 0.28 -13.45 -6.10
CA GLU A 94 -0.94 -14.25 -6.01
C GLU A 94 -0.79 -15.38 -5.00
N LYS A 95 -1.89 -15.80 -4.38
CA LYS A 95 -1.85 -16.85 -3.36
C LYS A 95 -1.84 -18.24 -4.00
N MET A 96 -1.01 -19.14 -3.48
CA MET A 96 -0.94 -20.55 -3.89
C MET A 96 -0.95 -21.47 -2.66
N THR A 97 -1.58 -22.64 -2.73
CA THR A 97 -1.69 -23.55 -1.56
C THR A 97 -0.37 -24.19 -1.14
N ASN A 98 0.61 -24.24 -2.02
CA ASN A 98 1.94 -24.81 -1.80
C ASN A 98 2.99 -23.76 -1.41
N GLN A 99 2.58 -22.50 -1.16
CA GLN A 99 3.49 -21.42 -0.82
C GLN A 99 3.09 -20.78 0.53
N VAL A 100 4.08 -20.59 1.39
CA VAL A 100 3.95 -19.77 2.60
C VAL A 100 4.51 -18.39 2.29
N LEU A 101 3.65 -17.38 2.26
CA LEU A 101 4.03 -15.99 2.01
C LEU A 101 4.45 -15.31 3.31
N LYS A 102 5.64 -14.69 3.31
CA LYS A 102 6.09 -13.81 4.39
C LYS A 102 5.60 -12.40 4.14
N ALA A 103 5.50 -11.60 5.22
CA ALA A 103 5.12 -10.19 5.13
C ALA A 103 6.01 -9.38 4.16
N SER A 104 7.29 -9.72 4.05
CA SER A 104 8.26 -9.11 3.12
C SER A 104 7.98 -9.39 1.65
N ASP A 105 7.22 -10.44 1.35
CA ASP A 105 6.96 -10.87 -0.03
C ASP A 105 5.81 -10.07 -0.65
N TYR A 106 5.05 -9.32 0.16
CA TYR A 106 3.87 -8.60 -0.29
C TYR A 106 4.22 -7.26 -0.92
N HIS A 107 3.64 -7.05 -2.09
CA HIS A 107 3.68 -5.82 -2.86
C HIS A 107 2.24 -5.37 -3.15
N PHE A 108 1.98 -4.08 -2.94
CA PHE A 108 0.64 -3.50 -3.04
C PHE A 108 0.63 -2.42 -4.12
N SER A 109 -0.43 -2.41 -4.93
CA SER A 109 -0.71 -1.33 -5.87
C SER A 109 -1.92 -0.55 -5.39
N PHE A 110 -1.81 0.76 -5.30
CA PHE A 110 -2.89 1.65 -4.90
C PHE A 110 -3.19 2.65 -6.00
N ARG A 111 -4.47 2.98 -6.12
CA ARG A 111 -4.97 4.01 -7.01
C ARG A 111 -5.70 5.06 -6.20
N PHE A 112 -5.29 6.32 -6.34
CA PHE A 112 -6.00 7.45 -5.79
C PHE A 112 -6.97 8.03 -6.83
N MET A 113 -8.15 8.41 -6.39
CA MET A 113 -9.20 9.03 -7.19
C MET A 113 -9.78 10.20 -6.38
N GLY A 114 -9.34 11.43 -6.69
CA GLY A 114 -9.67 12.67 -5.99
C GLY A 114 -8.71 13.79 -6.38
N GLY A 115 -8.78 14.95 -5.72
CA GLY A 115 -7.90 16.10 -6.02
C GLY A 115 -8.52 17.15 -6.95
N LEU A 116 -9.74 17.60 -6.67
CA LEU A 116 -10.37 18.73 -7.38
C LEU A 116 -9.86 20.08 -6.86
#